data_AF-A0A1E3LLX5-F1
#
_entry.id   AF-A0A1E3LLX5-F1
#
_cell.length_a   1.000
_cell.length_b   1.000
_cell.length_c   1.000
_cell.angle_alpha   90.00
_cell.angle_beta   90.00
_cell.angle_gamma   90.00
#
_symmetry.space_group_name_H-M   'P 1'
#
loop_
_entity.id
_entity.type
_entity.pdbx_description
1 polymer ?
#
loop_
_entity_poly.entity_id
_entity_poly.type
_entity_poly.pdbx_seq_one_letter_code
_entity_poly.pdbx_strand_id
1 'polypeptide(L)'
;MHLTLAFLDEVDPARLPVLLGLMQRTPLDPFTLTFDHLGYWSDRKIVWAGAPSVPDNLLATRDALLSQWRATGARVVTQAFRPHISLLRHARRAPSDLSPPPLVWQCDGYVLVHSVRTPRGPHYRVLAEHHGGQPEGFFETSPEKSVMPSTQYGIVG
;
A
#
# COMPACT_ATOMS: atom_id res chain seq x y z
N MET A 1 3.26 6.23 -7.95
CA MET A 1 2.01 5.42 -7.90
C MET A 1 2.24 4.28 -6.94
N HIS A 2 1.21 3.58 -6.46
CA HIS A 2 1.39 2.50 -5.49
C HIS A 2 0.26 1.47 -5.57
N LEU A 3 0.52 0.27 -5.05
CA LEU A 3 -0.44 -0.77 -4.76
C LEU A 3 -0.58 -0.88 -3.24
N THR A 4 -1.80 -0.72 -2.73
CA THR A 4 -2.03 -0.80 -1.28
C THR A 4 -2.19 -2.24 -0.83
N LEU A 5 -1.33 -2.72 0.07
CA LEU A 5 -1.44 -4.05 0.70
C LEU A 5 -2.53 -4.07 1.77
N ALA A 6 -2.53 -3.03 2.61
CA ALA A 6 -3.46 -2.87 3.71
C ALA A 6 -3.67 -1.40 4.06
N PHE A 7 -4.94 -1.02 4.29
CA PHE A 7 -5.28 0.21 4.98
C PHE A 7 -5.41 -0.11 6.48
N LEU A 8 -4.73 0.67 7.33
CA LEU A 8 -4.71 0.45 8.78
C LEU A 8 -5.67 1.39 9.54
N ASP A 9 -6.55 2.08 8.81
CA ASP A 9 -7.44 3.13 9.31
C ASP A 9 -6.67 4.18 10.15
N GLU A 10 -7.33 4.76 11.16
CA GLU A 10 -6.69 5.67 12.10
C GLU A 10 -5.88 4.89 13.15
N VAL A 11 -4.57 5.16 13.22
CA VAL A 11 -3.66 4.54 14.19
C VAL A 11 -3.13 5.61 15.14
N ASP A 12 -3.14 5.33 16.44
CA ASP A 12 -2.47 6.19 17.41
C ASP A 12 -0.95 6.24 17.10
N PRO A 13 -0.33 7.42 16.93
CA PRO A 13 1.11 7.55 16.72
C PRO A 13 1.97 6.80 17.75
N ALA A 14 1.49 6.62 18.99
CA ALA A 14 2.18 5.83 20.02
C ALA A 14 2.36 4.35 19.64
N ARG A 15 1.57 3.84 18.67
CA ARG A 15 1.66 2.47 18.15
C ARG A 15 2.57 2.34 16.93
N LEU A 16 3.14 3.43 16.43
CA LEU A 16 4.06 3.38 15.29
C LEU A 16 5.26 2.44 15.55
N PRO A 17 5.91 2.43 16.73
CA PRO A 17 7.00 1.49 17.00
C PRO A 17 6.59 0.01 16.85
N VAL A 18 5.32 -0.32 17.15
CA VAL A 18 4.79 -1.67 16.99
C VAL A 18 4.70 -2.03 15.50
N LEU A 19 4.20 -1.12 14.66
CA LEU A 19 4.13 -1.31 13.21
C LEU A 19 5.53 -1.46 12.58
N LEU A 20 6.48 -0.63 13.01
CA LEU A 20 7.87 -0.74 12.54
C LEU A 20 8.47 -2.11 12.88
N GLY A 21 8.27 -2.58 14.11
CA GLY A 21 8.74 -3.91 14.50
C GLY A 21 8.05 -5.04 13.72
N LEU A 22 6.78 -4.89 13.37
CA LEU A 22 6.02 -5.84 12.53
C LEU A 22 6.61 -5.95 11.12
N MET A 23 6.95 -4.82 10.51
CA MET A 23 7.56 -4.80 9.18
C MET A 23 8.95 -5.45 9.19
N GLN A 24 9.78 -5.13 10.20
CA GLN A 24 11.14 -5.67 10.29
C GLN A 24 11.20 -7.20 10.35
N ARG A 25 10.18 -7.85 10.95
CA ARG A 25 10.11 -9.31 11.07
C ARG A 25 9.28 -9.99 9.99
N THR A 26 8.68 -9.24 9.07
CA THR A 26 7.81 -9.79 8.03
C THR A 26 8.46 -9.56 6.67
N PRO A 27 9.28 -10.50 6.18
CA PRO A 27 9.93 -10.36 4.91
C PRO A 27 8.92 -10.34 3.76
N LEU A 28 9.33 -9.74 2.65
CA LEU A 28 8.65 -9.87 1.36
C LEU A 28 9.66 -10.50 0.38
N ASP A 29 9.34 -11.68 -0.14
CA ASP A 29 10.10 -12.20 -1.27
C ASP A 29 9.74 -11.42 -2.55
N PRO A 30 10.71 -11.05 -3.40
CA PRO A 30 10.42 -10.38 -4.65
C PRO A 30 9.37 -11.11 -5.49
N PHE A 31 8.49 -10.35 -6.13
CA PHE A 31 7.41 -10.90 -6.94
C PHE A 31 7.15 -10.05 -8.18
N THR A 32 6.49 -10.67 -9.15
CA THR A 32 6.00 -10.01 -10.35
C THR A 32 4.48 -9.96 -10.34
N LEU A 33 3.92 -8.80 -10.67
CA LEU A 33 2.50 -8.64 -11.01
C LEU A 33 2.34 -8.20 -12.47
N THR A 34 1.33 -8.73 -13.14
CA THR A 34 0.95 -8.28 -14.48
C THR A 34 -0.40 -7.59 -14.39
N PHE A 35 -0.43 -6.30 -14.75
CA PHE A 35 -1.66 -5.52 -14.84
C PHE A 35 -2.11 -5.47 -16.29
N ASP A 36 -3.16 -6.20 -16.62
CA ASP A 36 -3.68 -6.37 -17.98
C ASP A 36 -5.16 -5.97 -18.11
N HIS A 37 -5.72 -5.37 -17.05
CA HIS A 37 -7.11 -4.95 -17.00
C HIS A 37 -7.24 -3.54 -16.44
N LEU A 38 -8.00 -2.68 -17.13
CA LEU A 38 -8.47 -1.41 -16.57
C LEU A 38 -9.88 -1.54 -16.03
N GLY A 39 -10.13 -0.95 -14.87
CA GLY A 39 -11.46 -0.81 -14.33
C GLY A 39 -11.77 0.63 -13.94
N TYR A 40 -13.04 0.84 -13.58
CA TYR A 40 -13.54 2.14 -13.18
C TYR A 40 -14.45 2.03 -11.96
N TRP A 41 -14.12 2.77 -10.91
CA TRP A 41 -15.01 2.98 -9.77
C TRP A 41 -15.78 4.28 -9.94
N SER A 42 -17.07 4.16 -10.24
CA SER A 42 -17.95 5.29 -10.56
C SER A 42 -18.25 6.19 -9.35
N ASP A 43 -18.39 5.60 -8.17
CA ASP A 43 -18.58 6.29 -6.89
C ASP A 43 -17.42 7.23 -6.56
N ARG A 44 -16.18 6.77 -6.83
CA ARG A 44 -14.95 7.50 -6.52
C ARG A 44 -14.36 8.25 -7.72
N LYS A 45 -14.90 8.01 -8.92
CA LYS A 45 -14.39 8.54 -10.19
C LYS A 45 -12.91 8.21 -10.40
N ILE A 46 -12.55 6.94 -10.18
CA ILE A 46 -11.17 6.45 -10.28
C ILE A 46 -11.07 5.42 -11.40
N VAL A 47 -10.13 5.63 -12.33
CA VAL A 47 -9.64 4.60 -13.24
C VAL A 47 -8.47 3.89 -12.58
N TRP A 48 -8.47 2.57 -12.62
CA TRP A 48 -7.43 1.74 -12.01
C TRP A 48 -6.98 0.63 -12.96
N ALA A 49 -5.73 0.20 -12.82
CA ALA A 49 -5.22 -1.03 -13.42
C ALA A 49 -5.30 -2.16 -12.39
N GLY A 50 -5.75 -3.34 -12.78
CA GLY A 50 -5.87 -4.52 -11.93
C GLY A 50 -5.03 -5.68 -12.45
N ALA A 51 -4.63 -6.55 -11.54
CA ALA A 51 -3.99 -7.82 -11.87
C ALA A 51 -4.97 -8.99 -11.61
N PRO A 52 -5.18 -9.91 -12.55
CA PRO A 52 -6.15 -11.00 -12.43
C PRO A 52 -5.67 -12.11 -11.49
N SER A 53 -4.35 -12.27 -11.36
CA SER A 53 -3.70 -13.21 -10.47
C SER A 53 -2.82 -12.48 -9.46
N VAL A 54 -2.81 -12.95 -8.22
CA VAL A 54 -1.95 -12.43 -7.16
C VAL A 54 -0.90 -13.48 -6.81
N PRO A 55 0.39 -13.14 -6.76
CA PRO A 55 1.43 -14.03 -6.28
C PRO A 55 1.16 -14.49 -4.84
N ASP A 56 1.35 -15.79 -4.57
CA ASP A 56 1.10 -16.37 -3.25
C ASP A 56 2.01 -15.77 -2.16
N ASN A 57 3.26 -15.43 -2.50
CA ASN A 57 4.20 -14.80 -1.58
C ASN A 57 3.76 -13.38 -1.16
N LEU A 58 3.14 -12.61 -2.06
CA LEU A 58 2.53 -11.33 -1.74
C LEU A 58 1.34 -11.49 -0.77
N LEU A 59 0.45 -12.46 -1.05
CA LEU A 59 -0.68 -12.76 -0.18
C LEU A 59 -0.22 -13.21 1.21
N ALA A 60 0.76 -14.11 1.28
CA ALA A 60 1.33 -14.59 2.54
C ALA A 60 1.91 -13.44 3.38
N THR A 61 2.68 -12.54 2.75
CA THR A 61 3.26 -11.36 3.42
C THR A 61 2.18 -10.44 3.97
N ARG A 62 1.17 -10.11 3.15
CA ARG A 62 0.03 -9.29 3.56
C ARG A 62 -0.72 -9.91 4.73
N ASP A 63 -1.04 -11.20 4.64
CA ASP A 63 -1.84 -11.89 5.66
C ASP A 63 -1.05 -12.05 6.96
N ALA A 64 0.27 -12.23 6.89
CA ALA A 64 1.16 -12.20 8.05
C ALA A 64 1.16 -10.82 8.73
N LEU A 65 1.32 -9.74 7.98
CA LEU A 65 1.27 -8.37 8.51
C LEU A 65 -0.07 -8.09 9.22
N LEU A 66 -1.18 -8.40 8.54
CA LEU A 66 -2.52 -8.16 9.06
C LEU A 66 -2.83 -9.01 10.30
N SER A 67 -2.42 -10.28 10.30
CA SER A 67 -2.64 -11.19 11.44
C SER A 67 -1.83 -10.74 12.65
N GLN A 68 -0.55 -10.40 12.45
CA GLN A 68 0.28 -9.91 13.54
C GLN A 68 -0.21 -8.56 14.07
N TRP A 69 -0.68 -7.64 13.20
CA TRP A 69 -1.29 -6.38 13.63
C TRP A 69 -2.57 -6.61 14.43
N ARG A 70 -3.45 -7.50 13.97
CA ARG A 70 -4.68 -7.88 14.68
C ARG A 70 -4.38 -8.47 16.06
N ALA A 71 -3.32 -9.27 16.19
CA ALA A 71 -2.90 -9.85 17.47
C ALA A 71 -2.51 -8.79 18.52
N THR A 72 -2.23 -7.55 18.11
CA THR A 72 -1.99 -6.41 19.03
C THR A 72 -3.28 -5.73 19.50
N GLY A 73 -4.45 -6.32 19.22
CA GLY A 73 -5.76 -5.74 19.52
C GLY A 73 -6.24 -4.71 18.49
N ALA A 74 -5.54 -4.56 17.35
CA ALA A 74 -5.96 -3.65 16.30
C ALA A 74 -7.18 -4.19 15.53
N ARG A 75 -8.05 -3.28 15.10
CA ARG A 75 -9.07 -3.60 14.10
C ARG A 75 -8.42 -3.78 12.73
N VAL A 76 -8.83 -4.83 12.03
CA VAL A 76 -8.40 -5.11 10.65
C VAL A 76 -9.64 -5.40 9.81
N VAL A 77 -9.73 -4.75 8.65
CA VAL A 77 -10.78 -5.02 7.66
C VAL A 77 -10.38 -6.21 6.81
N THR A 78 -11.09 -7.33 6.96
CA THR A 78 -10.89 -8.55 6.15
C THR A 78 -11.77 -8.48 4.92
N GLN A 79 -11.25 -7.89 3.85
CA GLN A 79 -11.83 -7.93 2.51
C GLN A 79 -10.93 -8.71 1.57
N ALA A 80 -11.53 -9.31 0.53
CA ALA A 80 -10.77 -9.98 -0.53
C ALA A 80 -9.74 -9.02 -1.11
N PHE A 81 -8.49 -9.46 -1.18
CA PHE A 81 -7.41 -8.66 -1.73
C PHE A 81 -7.53 -8.63 -3.25
N ARG A 82 -7.68 -7.43 -3.81
CA ARG A 82 -7.76 -7.19 -5.25
C ARG A 82 -6.67 -6.18 -5.61
N PRO A 83 -5.48 -6.62 -6.05
CA PRO A 83 -4.38 -5.71 -6.35
C PRO A 83 -4.79 -4.76 -7.47
N HIS A 84 -4.68 -3.48 -7.18
CA HIS A 84 -5.01 -2.43 -8.13
C HIS A 84 -4.10 -1.23 -7.94
N ILE A 85 -3.83 -0.52 -9.03
CA ILE A 85 -3.13 0.75 -9.04
C ILE A 85 -4.12 1.81 -9.48
N SER A 86 -4.31 2.86 -8.68
CA SER A 86 -5.07 4.02 -9.12
C SER A 86 -4.29 4.78 -10.19
N LEU A 87 -4.82 4.84 -11.42
CA LEU A 87 -4.18 5.53 -12.55
C LEU A 87 -4.63 6.99 -12.66
N LEU A 88 -5.93 7.22 -12.60
CA LEU A 88 -6.53 8.54 -12.76
C LEU A 88 -7.61 8.75 -11.70
N ARG A 89 -7.52 9.85 -10.97
CA ARG A 89 -8.55 10.32 -10.04
C ARG A 89 -9.35 11.44 -10.70
N HIS A 90 -10.59 11.64 -10.23
CA HIS A 90 -11.52 12.62 -10.80
C HIS A 90 -11.81 12.38 -12.29
N ALA A 91 -11.76 11.12 -12.72
CA ALA A 91 -12.05 10.74 -14.09
C ALA A 91 -13.51 11.10 -14.42
N ARG A 92 -13.71 11.77 -15.55
CA ARG A 92 -15.06 12.19 -15.97
C ARG A 92 -15.88 11.02 -16.53
N ARG A 93 -15.22 10.00 -17.08
CA ARG A 93 -15.81 8.83 -17.74
C ARG A 93 -14.93 7.61 -17.53
N ALA A 94 -15.53 6.42 -17.66
CA ALA A 94 -14.81 5.16 -17.72
C ALA A 94 -13.94 5.08 -19.00
N PRO A 95 -12.86 4.27 -19.00
CA PRO A 95 -12.12 3.96 -20.21
C PRO A 95 -13.03 3.28 -21.24
N SER A 96 -12.82 3.56 -22.52
CA SER A 96 -13.51 2.87 -23.62
C SER A 96 -12.93 1.47 -23.89
N ASP A 97 -11.65 1.28 -23.57
CA ASP A 97 -10.95 0.00 -23.65
C ASP A 97 -10.53 -0.42 -22.24
N LEU A 98 -10.86 -1.66 -21.86
CA LEU A 98 -10.58 -2.23 -20.55
C LEU A 98 -9.39 -3.20 -20.59
N SER A 99 -8.78 -3.43 -21.75
CA SER A 99 -7.69 -4.38 -21.96
C SER A 99 -6.43 -3.64 -22.44
N PRO A 100 -5.73 -2.93 -21.53
CA PRO A 100 -4.50 -2.25 -21.89
C PRO A 100 -3.41 -3.26 -22.28
N PRO A 101 -2.37 -2.83 -23.00
CA PRO A 101 -1.13 -3.60 -23.08
C PRO A 101 -0.65 -4.00 -21.66
N PRO A 102 -0.27 -5.26 -21.43
CA PRO A 102 0.10 -5.71 -20.09
C PRO A 102 1.27 -4.90 -19.52
N LEU A 103 1.10 -4.39 -18.30
CA LEU A 103 2.15 -3.75 -17.51
C LEU A 103 2.72 -4.76 -16.51
N VAL A 104 3.96 -5.18 -16.74
CA VAL A 104 4.71 -6.04 -15.81
C VAL A 104 5.36 -5.16 -14.74
N TRP A 105 5.03 -5.43 -13.48
CA TRP A 105 5.59 -4.73 -12.33
C TRP A 105 6.38 -5.72 -11.47
N GLN A 106 7.68 -5.47 -11.35
CA GLN A 106 8.56 -6.14 -10.39
C GLN A 106 8.56 -5.35 -9.08
N CYS A 107 8.32 -6.06 -7.98
CA CYS A 107 8.31 -5.48 -6.65
C CYS A 107 9.19 -6.33 -5.74
N ASP A 108 10.14 -5.68 -5.09
CA ASP A 108 11.10 -6.25 -4.16
C ASP A 108 10.98 -5.62 -2.78
N GLY A 109 9.93 -4.85 -2.49
CA GLY A 109 9.81 -4.15 -1.22
C GLY A 109 8.44 -3.58 -0.96
N TYR A 110 8.22 -3.15 0.28
CA TYR A 110 7.01 -2.43 0.68
C TYR A 110 7.34 -1.39 1.73
N VAL A 111 6.50 -0.36 1.81
CA VAL A 111 6.70 0.78 2.68
C VAL A 111 5.48 1.05 3.56
N LEU A 112 5.72 1.60 4.75
CA LEU A 112 4.68 2.16 5.60
C LEU A 112 4.55 3.65 5.31
N VAL A 113 3.35 4.08 4.98
CA VAL A 113 3.04 5.47 4.68
C VAL A 113 2.06 6.07 5.68
N HIS A 114 2.34 7.31 6.05
CA HIS A 114 1.37 8.24 6.62
C HIS A 114 0.67 8.97 5.48
N SER A 115 -0.64 8.77 5.34
CA SER A 115 -1.47 9.50 4.37
C SER A 115 -2.16 10.70 5.04
N VAL A 116 -1.72 11.91 4.71
CA VAL A 116 -2.36 13.17 5.15
C VAL A 116 -3.35 13.63 4.09
N ARG A 117 -4.61 13.88 4.46
CA ARG A 117 -5.60 14.44 3.51
C ARG A 117 -5.28 15.91 3.24
N THR A 118 -5.15 16.28 1.97
CA THR A 118 -5.04 17.67 1.54
C THR A 118 -6.15 18.03 0.55
N PRO A 119 -6.45 19.32 0.33
CA PRO A 119 -7.43 19.74 -0.69
C PRO A 119 -7.09 19.27 -2.12
N ARG A 120 -5.83 18.94 -2.40
CA ARG A 120 -5.35 18.44 -3.70
C ARG A 120 -5.31 16.91 -3.79
N GLY A 121 -5.71 16.21 -2.73
CA GLY A 121 -5.63 14.75 -2.60
C GLY A 121 -4.74 14.31 -1.43
N PRO A 122 -4.57 12.99 -1.22
CA PRO A 122 -3.71 12.49 -0.15
C PRO A 122 -2.24 12.81 -0.44
N HIS A 123 -1.53 13.33 0.57
CA HIS A 123 -0.08 13.42 0.59
C HIS A 123 0.47 12.24 1.39
N TYR A 124 1.35 11.46 0.76
CA TYR A 124 1.96 10.30 1.40
C TYR A 124 3.35 10.66 1.90
N ARG A 125 3.62 10.38 3.18
CA ARG A 125 4.96 10.45 3.77
C ARG A 125 5.38 9.03 4.14
N VAL A 126 6.49 8.56 3.56
CA VAL A 126 7.10 7.29 3.94
C VAL A 126 7.63 7.40 5.36
N LEU A 127 7.34 6.40 6.19
CA LEU A 127 7.81 6.31 7.58
C LEU A 127 8.85 5.20 7.75
N ALA A 128 8.76 4.15 6.93
CA ALA A 128 9.67 3.03 6.92
C ALA A 128 9.54 2.25 5.61
N GLU A 129 10.62 1.56 5.26
CA GLU A 129 10.71 0.72 4.07
C GLU A 129 11.25 -0.65 4.46
N HIS A 130 10.83 -1.67 3.72
CA HIS A 130 11.33 -3.02 3.81
C HIS A 130 11.60 -3.52 2.39
N HIS A 131 12.81 -4.04 2.15
CA HIS A 131 13.22 -4.57 0.85
C HIS A 131 13.62 -6.04 1.00
N GLY A 132 13.04 -6.89 0.16
CA GLY A 132 13.32 -8.29 -0.09
C GLY A 132 14.59 -8.46 -0.91
N GLY A 133 15.72 -8.21 -0.28
CA GLY A 133 17.06 -8.32 -0.85
C GLY A 133 18.08 -7.88 0.19
N GLN A 134 19.30 -8.41 0.16
CA GLN A 134 20.35 -7.96 1.08
C GLN A 134 20.44 -6.42 1.07
N PRO A 135 20.57 -5.77 2.24
CA PRO A 135 20.48 -4.33 2.33
C PRO A 135 21.75 -3.68 1.78
N GLU A 136 21.67 -3.07 0.61
CA GLU A 136 22.64 -2.03 0.22
C GLU A 136 21.95 -0.66 0.29
N GLY A 137 22.39 0.17 1.25
CA GLY A 137 22.17 1.62 1.22
C GLY A 137 20.99 2.12 2.04
N PHE A 138 21.27 2.53 3.27
CA PHE A 138 20.42 3.40 4.09
C PHE A 138 20.22 4.75 3.38
N PHE A 139 18.96 5.20 3.19
CA PHE A 139 18.67 6.63 2.99
C PHE A 139 18.14 7.22 4.29
N GLU A 140 18.99 8.04 4.92
CA GLU A 140 18.69 8.78 6.13
C GLU A 140 17.69 9.91 5.80
N THR A 141 16.48 9.86 6.38
CA THR A 141 15.55 11.00 6.33
C THR A 141 15.46 11.65 7.72
N SER A 142 15.74 12.95 7.73
CA SER A 142 15.83 13.81 8.90
C SER A 142 14.45 14.06 9.53
N PRO A 143 14.29 14.09 10.88
CA PRO A 143 12.99 14.24 11.50
C PRO A 143 12.67 15.72 11.74
N GLU A 144 11.69 16.27 11.01
CA GLU A 144 11.07 17.54 11.39
C GLU A 144 9.82 17.27 12.25
N LYS A 145 9.87 17.74 13.50
CA LYS A 145 8.80 17.65 14.50
C LYS A 145 7.63 18.54 14.09
N SER A 146 6.45 17.96 13.91
CA SER A 146 5.20 18.73 13.95
C SER A 146 4.07 17.88 14.52
N VAL A 147 3.42 18.42 15.55
CA VAL A 147 2.27 17.85 16.26
C VAL A 147 1.06 17.96 15.33
N MET A 148 0.40 16.85 14.99
CA MET A 148 -0.72 16.85 14.03
C MET A 148 -1.86 15.89 14.43
N PRO A 149 -3.13 16.26 14.17
CA PRO A 149 -4.32 15.50 14.55
C PRO A 149 -4.68 14.40 13.51
N SER A 150 -5.41 13.38 13.99
CA SER A 150 -6.08 12.25 13.29
C SER A 150 -5.42 11.73 12.00
N THR A 151 -4.78 10.56 12.09
CA THR A 151 -3.87 10.04 11.06
C THR A 151 -4.33 8.70 10.48
N GLN A 152 -4.50 8.64 9.15
CA GLN A 152 -4.72 7.39 8.43
C GLN A 152 -3.37 6.81 7.92
N TYR A 153 -3.05 5.58 8.33
CA TYR A 153 -1.83 4.87 7.89
C TYR A 153 -2.15 3.80 6.86
N GLY A 154 -1.21 3.51 5.96
CA GLY A 154 -1.32 2.44 4.98
C GLY A 154 0.02 1.77 4.73
N ILE A 155 -0.01 0.50 4.33
CA ILE A 155 1.15 -0.20 3.81
C ILE A 155 0.98 -0.28 2.29
N VAL A 156 1.98 0.20 1.56
CA VAL A 156 1.95 0.25 0.10
C VAL A 156 3.21 -0.40 -0.46
N GLY A 157 3.07 -1.09 -1.59
CA GLY A 157 4.16 -1.65 -2.40
C GLY A 157 4.08 -1.16 -3.84
#